data_AF-A0A6B2GF88-F1
#
_entry.id   AF-A0A6B2GF88-F1
#
_cell.length_a   1.000
_cell.length_b   1.000
_cell.length_c   1.000
_cell.angle_alpha   90.00
_cell.angle_beta   90.00
_cell.angle_gamma   90.00
#
_symmetry.space_group_name_H-M   'P 1'
#
loop_
_entity.id
_entity.type
_entity.pdbx_description
1 polymer ?
#
loop_
_entity_poly.entity_id
_entity_poly.type
_entity_poly.pdbx_seq_one_letter_code
_entity_poly.pdbx_strand_id
1 'polypeptide(L)'
;MIARLRHFYKSVYKFYVVGIKKNFMSVLKSNFPNKNNVELYLFNSLTQKKELFKPIKEKTITWYCCGPTVYDSAHMGHARSYISFDIIRRVLSYYFNYNVIFVMNITD
;
A
#
# COMPACT_ATOMS: atom_id res chain seq x y z
N MET A 1 -20.81 -16.97 -2.01
CA MET A 1 -20.14 -15.88 -2.74
C MET A 1 -18.67 -15.64 -2.34
N ILE A 2 -18.23 -16.07 -1.15
CA ILE A 2 -16.86 -15.86 -0.61
C ILE A 2 -15.78 -16.71 -1.31
N ALA A 3 -16.14 -17.86 -1.90
CA ALA A 3 -15.16 -18.78 -2.50
C ALA A 3 -14.55 -18.30 -3.83
N ARG A 4 -15.18 -17.36 -4.55
CA ARG A 4 -14.77 -16.92 -5.90
C ARG A 4 -13.73 -15.80 -5.90
N LEU A 5 -13.41 -15.23 -4.74
CA LEU A 5 -12.41 -14.16 -4.59
C LEU A 5 -10.99 -14.69 -4.42
N ARG A 6 -10.80 -15.98 -4.10
CA ARG A 6 -9.47 -16.57 -3.88
C ARG A 6 -8.54 -16.50 -5.09
N HIS A 7 -9.09 -16.42 -6.31
CA HIS A 7 -8.26 -16.38 -7.51
C HIS A 7 -7.76 -14.97 -7.88
N PHE A 8 -8.43 -13.92 -7.39
CA PHE A 8 -8.02 -12.52 -7.60
C PHE A 8 -7.24 -11.92 -6.41
N TYR A 9 -7.34 -12.53 -5.23
CA TYR A 9 -6.92 -11.92 -3.97
C TYR A 9 -5.68 -12.60 -3.37
N LYS A 10 -4.51 -12.39 -3.99
CA LYS A 10 -3.20 -12.72 -3.37
C LYS A 10 -2.51 -11.53 -2.68
N SER A 11 -3.18 -10.38 -2.56
CA SER A 11 -2.62 -9.19 -1.91
C SER A 11 -3.64 -8.46 -1.02
N VAL A 12 -4.30 -9.21 -0.13
CA VAL A 12 -5.02 -8.62 1.00
C VAL A 12 -4.07 -8.58 2.18
N TYR A 13 -3.13 -7.64 2.15
CA TYR A 13 -2.42 -7.30 3.36
C TYR A 13 -2.79 -5.86 3.67
N LYS A 14 -3.14 -5.63 4.94
CA LYS A 14 -3.42 -4.32 5.51
C LYS A 14 -2.10 -3.56 5.57
N PHE A 15 -1.63 -3.11 4.41
CA PHE A 15 -0.35 -2.47 4.27
C PHE A 15 -0.44 -1.03 4.75
N TYR A 16 0.17 -0.76 5.89
CA TYR A 16 0.56 0.60 6.24
C TYR A 16 1.94 0.85 5.61
N VAL A 17 2.12 1.99 4.94
CA VAL A 17 3.48 2.47 4.61
C VAL A 17 4.10 2.95 5.91
N VAL A 18 5.06 2.20 6.44
CA VAL A 18 5.66 2.46 7.78
C VAL A 18 7.10 2.99 7.68
N GLY A 19 7.53 3.39 6.49
CA GLY A 19 8.77 4.13 6.34
C GLY A 19 9.29 4.23 4.92
N ILE A 20 9.89 5.37 4.63
CA ILE A 20 10.73 5.61 3.47
C ILE A 20 12.17 5.66 4.00
N LYS A 21 13.02 4.70 3.63
CA LYS A 21 14.43 4.72 4.02
C LYS A 21 15.24 5.36 2.89
N LYS A 22 15.92 6.47 3.18
CA LYS A 22 17.02 6.95 2.34
C LYS A 22 18.24 6.11 2.70
N ASN A 23 18.82 5.38 1.75
CA ASN A 23 20.14 4.80 1.95
C ASN A 23 21.16 5.96 1.99
N PHE A 24 21.51 6.41 3.20
CA PHE A 24 22.54 7.44 3.41
C PHE A 24 23.97 6.88 3.33
N MET A 25 24.12 5.56 3.09
CA MET A 25 25.43 4.89 3.11
C MET A 25 25.86 4.34 1.75
N SER A 26 25.81 5.17 0.72
CA SER A 26 26.45 4.92 -0.58
C SER A 26 27.39 6.05 -1.03
N VAL A 27 27.87 6.89 -0.11
CA VAL A 27 28.70 8.08 -0.42
C VAL A 27 30.18 7.76 -0.73
N LEU A 28 30.68 6.53 -0.54
CA LEU A 28 32.12 6.25 -0.71
C LEU A 28 32.46 5.11 -1.67
N LYS A 29 31.96 5.14 -2.91
CA LYS A 29 32.69 4.56 -4.05
C LYS A 29 32.14 4.98 -5.42
N SER A 30 32.98 5.74 -6.11
CA SER A 30 33.17 5.86 -7.56
C SER A 30 31.97 6.24 -8.45
N ASN A 31 32.06 7.48 -8.94
CA ASN A 31 31.64 7.97 -10.26
C ASN A 31 30.12 7.90 -10.57
N PHE A 32 29.44 8.99 -10.18
CA PHE A 32 28.09 9.44 -10.56
C PHE A 32 26.91 8.47 -10.35
N PRO A 33 26.18 8.55 -9.20
CA PRO A 33 24.88 7.91 -9.05
C PRO A 33 23.75 8.94 -9.18
N ASN A 34 23.28 9.21 -10.40
CA ASN A 34 22.04 9.99 -10.58
C ASN A 34 20.81 9.07 -10.60
N LYS A 35 20.45 8.55 -9.43
CA LYS A 35 19.07 8.18 -9.06
C LYS A 35 19.04 7.88 -7.57
N ASN A 36 18.40 8.73 -6.77
CA ASN A 36 18.13 8.43 -5.37
C ASN A 36 17.18 7.23 -5.31
N ASN A 37 17.71 6.01 -5.16
CA ASN A 37 16.91 4.78 -5.07
C ASN A 37 16.22 4.72 -3.69
N VAL A 38 15.04 5.31 -3.63
CA VAL A 38 14.18 5.29 -2.44
C VAL A 38 13.41 3.97 -2.41
N GLU A 39 13.72 3.13 -1.43
CA GLU A 39 13.05 1.84 -1.22
C GLU A 39 11.79 2.00 -0.35
N LEU A 40 10.70 1.36 -0.78
CA LEU A 40 9.42 1.37 -0.08
C LEU A 40 9.28 0.14 0.82
N TYR A 41 9.05 0.38 2.11
CA TYR A 41 8.80 -0.69 3.09
C TYR A 41 7.37 -0.62 3.61
N LEU A 42 6.72 -1.77 3.68
CA LEU A 42 5.38 -1.92 4.23
C LEU A 42 5.43 -2.78 5.50
N PHE A 43 4.60 -2.43 6.48
CA PHE A 43 4.42 -3.30 7.63
C PHE A 43 3.41 -4.40 7.28
N ASN A 44 3.86 -5.65 7.38
CA ASN A 44 3.03 -6.81 7.14
C ASN A 44 2.48 -7.33 8.46
N SER A 45 1.16 -7.24 8.67
CA SER A 45 0.52 -7.73 9.89
C SER A 45 0.61 -9.25 10.07
N LEU A 46 0.81 -10.02 8.98
CA LEU A 46 0.95 -11.48 9.06
C LEU A 46 2.31 -11.88 9.67
N THR A 47 3.38 -11.18 9.32
CA THR A 47 4.75 -11.47 9.79
C THR A 47 5.20 -10.52 10.92
N GLN A 48 4.41 -9.48 11.20
CA GLN A 48 4.68 -8.41 12.16
C GLN A 48 6.01 -7.69 11.91
N LYS A 49 6.45 -7.62 10.66
CA LYS A 49 7.73 -7.03 10.26
C LYS A 49 7.54 -6.00 9.15
N LYS A 50 8.51 -5.09 9.04
CA LYS A 50 8.63 -4.20 7.88
C LYS A 50 9.31 -4.98 6.76
N GLU A 51 8.63 -5.13 5.65
CA GLU A 51 9.10 -5.91 4.50
C GLU A 51 9.25 -4.97 3.29
N LEU A 52 10.24 -5.28 2.44
CA LEU A 52 10.44 -4.55 1.20
C LEU A 52 9.24 -4.79 0.28
N PHE A 53 8.61 -3.71 -0.18
CA PHE A 53 7.49 -3.82 -1.10
C PHE A 53 7.96 -4.23 -2.49
N LYS A 54 7.44 -5.36 -2.96
CA LYS A 54 7.63 -5.83 -4.33
C LYS A 54 6.25 -6.09 -4.94
N PRO A 55 5.82 -5.32 -5.97
CA PRO A 55 4.52 -5.54 -6.58
C PRO A 55 4.52 -6.86 -7.37
N ILE A 56 3.35 -7.51 -7.45
CA ILE A 56 3.18 -8.76 -8.19
C ILE A 56 3.38 -8.54 -9.70
N LYS A 57 2.90 -7.41 -10.22
CA LYS A 57 3.09 -6.97 -11.61
C LYS A 57 3.87 -5.67 -11.62
N GLU A 58 4.80 -5.53 -12.56
CA GLU A 58 5.61 -4.31 -12.68
C GLU A 58 4.74 -3.06 -12.75
N LYS A 59 5.10 -2.07 -11.94
CA LYS A 59 4.44 -0.75 -11.82
C LYS A 59 2.92 -0.79 -11.56
N THR A 60 2.33 -1.94 -11.26
CA THR A 60 0.87 -2.07 -11.03
C THR A 60 0.62 -2.67 -9.66
N ILE A 61 -0.17 -1.98 -8.84
CA ILE A 61 -0.54 -2.39 -7.49
C ILE A 61 -2.04 -2.66 -7.48
N THR A 62 -2.43 -3.87 -7.10
CA THR A 62 -3.82 -4.20 -6.79
C THR A 62 -4.01 -4.16 -5.28
N TRP A 63 -4.89 -3.29 -4.80
CA TRP A 63 -5.13 -3.07 -3.38
C TRP A 63 -6.62 -3.22 -3.06
N TYR A 64 -6.92 -4.14 -2.14
CA TYR A 64 -8.25 -4.28 -1.54
C TYR A 64 -8.34 -3.68 -0.13
N CYS A 65 -9.46 -3.01 0.15
CA CYS A 65 -9.82 -2.56 1.50
C CYS A 65 -11.24 -3.03 1.87
N CYS A 66 -11.44 -3.41 3.13
CA CYS A 66 -12.79 -3.60 3.67
C CYS A 66 -13.50 -2.24 3.77
N GLY A 67 -14.69 -2.10 3.20
CA GLY A 67 -15.51 -0.90 3.36
C GLY A 67 -16.57 -1.00 4.46
N PRO A 68 -17.48 -0.03 4.54
CA PRO A 68 -18.42 0.10 5.65
C PRO A 68 -19.56 -0.91 5.56
N THR A 69 -20.14 -1.20 6.73
CA THR A 69 -21.50 -1.73 6.87
C THR A 69 -22.47 -0.56 6.87
N VAL A 70 -23.45 -0.52 5.95
CA VAL A 70 -24.30 0.66 5.71
C VAL A 70 -25.53 0.77 6.63
N TYR A 71 -25.62 -0.07 7.67
CA TYR A 71 -26.73 -0.06 8.63
C TYR A 71 -26.74 1.15 9.56
N ASP A 72 -25.65 1.91 9.63
CA ASP A 72 -25.55 3.09 10.51
C ASP A 72 -24.71 4.19 9.84
N SER A 73 -24.84 5.41 10.38
CA SER A 73 -24.11 6.59 9.94
C SER A 73 -22.60 6.42 10.11
N ALA A 74 -21.84 6.84 9.11
CA ALA A 74 -20.39 6.81 9.19
C ALA A 74 -19.87 7.77 10.28
N HIS A 75 -19.15 7.22 11.27
CA HIS A 75 -18.50 8.02 12.32
C HIS A 75 -17.04 8.38 11.98
N MET A 76 -16.42 9.22 12.80
CA MET A 76 -15.04 9.72 12.58
C MET A 76 -13.98 8.60 12.48
N GLY A 77 -14.25 7.42 13.04
CA GLY A 77 -13.35 6.26 12.93
C GLY A 77 -13.26 5.76 11.49
N HIS A 78 -14.39 5.68 10.79
CA HIS A 78 -14.42 5.36 9.35
C HIS A 78 -13.67 6.42 8.54
N ALA A 79 -13.95 7.70 8.81
CA ALA A 79 -13.30 8.81 8.13
C ALA A 79 -11.77 8.75 8.26
N ARG A 80 -11.24 8.50 9.47
CA ARG A 80 -9.80 8.36 9.71
C ARG A 80 -9.17 7.27 8.85
N SER A 81 -9.80 6.10 8.76
CA SER A 81 -9.30 4.99 7.95
C SER A 81 -9.31 5.31 6.46
N TYR A 82 -10.40 5.86 5.93
CA TYR A 82 -10.52 6.16 4.51
C TYR A 82 -9.56 7.27 4.06
N ILE A 83 -9.42 8.32 4.88
CA ILE A 83 -8.44 9.40 4.60
C ILE A 83 -7.02 8.84 4.61
N SER A 84 -6.68 7.99 5.59
CA SER A 84 -5.34 7.38 5.66
C SER A 84 -5.02 6.55 4.41
N PHE A 85 -5.98 5.74 3.95
CA PHE A 85 -5.79 4.93 2.74
C PHE A 85 -5.72 5.79 1.47
N ASP A 86 -6.51 6.87 1.37
CA ASP A 86 -6.43 7.79 0.23
C ASP A 86 -5.06 8.49 0.16
N ILE A 87 -4.53 8.95 1.29
CA ILE A 87 -3.19 9.56 1.35
C ILE A 87 -2.13 8.56 0.86
N ILE A 88 -2.16 7.33 1.37
CA ILE A 88 -1.20 6.29 0.95
C ILE A 88 -1.33 6.01 -0.55
N ARG A 89 -2.55 5.85 -1.06
CA ARG A 89 -2.82 5.63 -2.50
C ARG A 89 -2.24 6.77 -3.35
N ARG A 90 -2.42 8.03 -2.93
CA ARG A 90 -1.86 9.20 -3.59
C ARG A 90 -0.33 9.19 -3.57
N VAL A 91 0.30 8.89 -2.43
CA VAL A 91 1.76 8.80 -2.35
C VAL A 91 2.30 7.70 -3.29
N LEU A 92 1.68 6.52 -3.32
CA LEU A 92 2.07 5.44 -4.23
C LEU A 92 1.91 5.82 -5.71
N SER A 93 0.81 6.51 -6.04
CA SER A 93 0.50 6.88 -7.43
C SER A 93 1.34 8.05 -7.92
N TYR A 94 1.46 9.12 -7.12
CA TYR A 94 2.12 10.35 -7.54
C TYR A 94 3.62 10.35 -7.29
N TYR A 95 4.08 9.93 -6.10
CA TYR A 95 5.51 10.01 -5.75
C TYR A 95 6.30 8.81 -6.29
N PHE A 96 5.72 7.61 -6.22
CA PHE A 96 6.37 6.38 -6.70
C PHE A 96 5.94 5.96 -8.11
N ASN A 97 5.02 6.70 -8.73
CA ASN A 97 4.56 6.49 -10.11
C ASN A 97 4.02 5.06 -10.36
N TYR A 98 3.33 4.48 -9.38
CA TYR A 98 2.62 3.21 -9.51
C TYR A 98 1.21 3.42 -10.07
N ASN A 99 0.76 2.50 -10.93
CA ASN A 99 -0.64 2.37 -11.28
C ASN A 99 -1.37 1.60 -10.17
N VAL A 100 -2.13 2.30 -9.32
CA VAL A 100 -2.83 1.70 -8.17
C VAL A 100 -4.30 1.43 -8.51
N ILE A 101 -4.65 0.15 -8.62
CA ILE A 101 -6.02 -0.33 -8.74
C ILE A 101 -6.54 -0.59 -7.31
N PHE A 102 -7.37 0.33 -6.82
CA PHE A 102 -7.95 0.27 -5.48
C PHE A 102 -9.40 -0.20 -5.53
N VAL A 103 -9.73 -1.24 -4.77
CA VAL A 103 -11.08 -1.81 -4.67
C VAL A 103 -11.53 -1.81 -3.21
N MET A 104 -12.73 -1.31 -2.96
CA MET A 104 -13.37 -1.35 -1.64
C MET A 104 -14.76 -1.97 -1.80
N ASN A 105 -15.11 -2.91 -0.92
CA ASN A 105 -16.46 -3.47 -0.89
C ASN A 105 -17.41 -2.59 -0.06
N ILE A 106 -18.71 -2.75 -0.26
CA ILE A 106 -19.74 -2.23 0.65
C ILE A 106 -20.48 -3.44 1.20
N THR A 107 -20.71 -3.47 2.50
CA THR A 107 -21.50 -4.52 3.15
C THR A 107 -22.91 -3.97 3.34
N ASP A 108 -23.83 -4.52 2.56
CA ASP A 108 -25.28 -4.30 2.66
C ASP A 108 -25.91 -5.26 3.68
#